data_AF-A0A1A6GM81-F1
#
_entry.id   AF-A0A1A6GM81-F1
#
_cell.length_a   1.000
_cell.length_b   1.000
_cell.length_c   1.000
_cell.angle_alpha   90.00
_cell.angle_beta   90.00
_cell.angle_gamma   90.00
#
_symmetry.space_group_name_H-M   'P 1'
#
loop_
_entity.id
_entity.type
_entity.pdbx_description
1 polymer ?
#
loop_
_entity_poly.entity_id
_entity_poly.type
_entity_poly.pdbx_seq_one_letter_code
_entity_poly.pdbx_strand_id
1 'polypeptide(L)'
;LSHETIACLFRLFASAEETFSHCKLEHQFNIDSLVHKHGLDFYGYIKLINFIRLKNPTVEYMNSIYNPVPWEKDEYLKPVLEDDLLLQFDVEDLYEPVSTPFSYPNGLSESTSIVEKLKHMEARALSAEAALARAREDLQKMKQFAQDFVMNVDVRTCSSTTAIADLQEDEDGVYFSSYGHYGIHEEMLKDKVRTESYRDFIYRNAHIFKD
;
A
#
# COMPACT_ATOMS: atom_id res chain seq x y z
N LEU A 1 -32.11 -33.00 -13.30
CA LEU A 1 -30.86 -32.37 -12.83
C LEU A 1 -31.06 -30.88 -12.99
N SER A 2 -31.35 -30.19 -11.89
CA SER A 2 -31.56 -28.74 -11.88
C SER A 2 -30.23 -28.05 -12.14
N HIS A 3 -30.09 -27.42 -13.31
CA HIS A 3 -28.95 -26.55 -13.56
C HIS A 3 -29.10 -25.28 -12.71
N GLU A 4 -28.52 -25.29 -11.51
CA GLU A 4 -28.51 -24.14 -10.62
C GLU A 4 -27.48 -23.13 -11.13
N THR A 5 -27.98 -21.98 -11.58
CA THR A 5 -27.18 -20.81 -11.93
C THR A 5 -26.72 -20.11 -10.65
N ILE A 6 -25.53 -19.49 -10.69
CA ILE A 6 -25.00 -18.70 -9.56
C ILE A 6 -25.77 -17.37 -9.47
N ALA A 7 -27.01 -17.42 -8.99
CA ALA A 7 -27.90 -16.25 -8.90
C ALA A 7 -27.47 -15.28 -7.80
N CYS A 8 -26.67 -15.74 -6.84
CA CYS A 8 -26.28 -14.97 -5.65
C CYS A 8 -25.11 -14.05 -5.90
N LEU A 9 -24.24 -14.45 -6.85
CA LEU A 9 -23.97 -13.69 -8.06
C LEU A 9 -24.48 -12.26 -8.06
N PHE A 10 -25.79 -12.12 -8.20
CA PHE A 10 -26.52 -10.90 -8.58
C PHE A 10 -27.29 -10.25 -7.44
N ARG A 11 -27.27 -10.86 -6.25
CA ARG A 11 -27.96 -10.34 -5.08
C ARG A 11 -27.01 -9.46 -4.28
N LEU A 12 -27.55 -8.35 -3.79
CA LEU A 12 -26.84 -7.46 -2.89
C LEU A 12 -26.86 -8.08 -1.49
N PHE A 13 -25.71 -8.56 -1.03
CA PHE A 13 -25.45 -8.93 0.36
C PHE A 13 -24.79 -7.75 1.10
N ALA A 14 -24.70 -7.82 2.43
CA ALA A 14 -24.09 -6.75 3.21
C ALA A 14 -22.56 -6.72 3.07
N SER A 15 -21.93 -7.86 2.73
CA SER A 15 -20.50 -7.96 2.48
C SER A 15 -20.14 -9.01 1.40
N ALA A 16 -18.90 -8.96 0.92
CA ALA A 16 -18.37 -9.93 -0.04
C ALA A 16 -18.26 -11.33 0.58
N GLU A 17 -17.84 -11.41 1.85
CA GLU A 17 -17.67 -12.65 2.61
C GLU A 17 -19.00 -13.38 2.83
N GLU A 18 -20.09 -12.63 3.05
CA GLU A 18 -21.44 -13.19 3.11
C GLU A 18 -21.84 -13.80 1.76
N THR A 19 -21.52 -13.11 0.66
CA THR A 19 -21.78 -13.61 -0.70
C THR A 19 -21.03 -14.90 -0.96
N PHE A 20 -19.75 -14.97 -0.55
CA PHE A 20 -18.92 -16.18 -0.71
C PHE A 20 -19.44 -17.33 0.14
N SER A 21 -19.81 -17.06 1.39
CA SER A 21 -20.38 -18.06 2.31
C SER A 21 -21.70 -18.62 1.77
N HIS A 22 -22.55 -17.75 1.24
CA HIS A 22 -23.80 -18.15 0.61
C HIS A 22 -23.56 -19.01 -0.63
N CYS A 23 -22.61 -18.63 -1.50
CA CYS A 23 -22.27 -19.43 -2.68
C CYS A 23 -21.74 -20.82 -2.33
N LYS A 24 -21.00 -20.95 -1.23
CA LYS A 24 -20.54 -22.24 -0.72
C LYS A 24 -21.69 -23.12 -0.22
N LEU A 25 -22.61 -22.54 0.54
CA LEU A 25 -23.70 -23.29 1.18
C LEU A 25 -24.80 -23.69 0.20
N GLU A 26 -25.29 -22.76 -0.61
CA GLU A 26 -26.45 -22.99 -1.48
C GLU A 26 -26.04 -23.52 -2.87
N HIS A 27 -24.88 -23.11 -3.39
CA HIS A 27 -24.47 -23.43 -4.77
C HIS A 27 -23.29 -24.39 -4.86
N GLN A 28 -22.72 -24.83 -3.73
CA GLN A 28 -21.48 -25.62 -3.69
C GLN A 28 -20.36 -25.00 -4.54
N PHE A 29 -20.38 -23.67 -4.68
CA PHE A 29 -19.47 -22.90 -5.53
C PHE A 29 -18.48 -22.15 -4.65
N ASN A 30 -17.21 -22.50 -4.76
CA ASN A 30 -16.14 -21.92 -3.97
C ASN A 30 -15.24 -21.04 -4.85
N ILE A 31 -15.36 -19.72 -4.69
CA ILE A 31 -14.57 -18.72 -5.44
C ILE A 31 -13.09 -18.83 -5.10
N ASP A 32 -12.74 -19.04 -3.82
CA ASP A 32 -11.35 -19.18 -3.36
C ASP A 32 -10.65 -20.32 -4.09
N SER A 33 -11.34 -21.46 -4.23
CA SER A 33 -10.81 -22.62 -4.95
C SER A 33 -10.54 -22.32 -6.43
N LEU A 34 -11.37 -21.48 -7.07
CA LEU A 34 -11.22 -21.13 -8.47
C LEU A 34 -10.07 -20.14 -8.68
N VAL A 35 -9.93 -19.16 -7.76
CA VAL A 35 -8.81 -18.21 -7.73
C VAL A 35 -7.48 -18.95 -7.62
N HIS A 36 -7.37 -19.92 -6.70
CA HIS A 36 -6.17 -20.75 -6.57
C HIS A 36 -5.95 -21.71 -7.74
N LYS A 37 -7.01 -22.36 -8.24
CA LYS A 37 -6.93 -23.31 -9.36
C LYS A 37 -6.40 -22.66 -10.63
N HIS A 38 -6.83 -21.43 -10.92
CA HIS A 38 -6.42 -20.69 -12.11
C HIS A 38 -5.28 -19.68 -11.87
N GLY A 39 -4.83 -19.51 -10.63
CA GLY A 39 -3.77 -18.57 -10.27
C GLY A 39 -4.14 -17.12 -10.63
N LEU A 40 -5.37 -16.70 -10.32
CA LEU A 40 -5.92 -15.41 -10.74
C LEU A 40 -5.37 -14.22 -9.94
N ASP A 41 -4.52 -13.42 -10.57
CA ASP A 41 -4.12 -12.12 -10.03
C ASP A 41 -5.33 -11.17 -9.81
N PHE A 42 -5.08 -10.01 -9.19
CA PHE A 42 -6.12 -8.98 -8.94
C PHE A 42 -7.01 -8.73 -10.16
N TYR A 43 -6.41 -8.56 -11.34
CA TYR A 43 -7.14 -8.34 -12.57
C TYR A 43 -7.87 -9.59 -13.09
N GLY A 44 -7.27 -10.77 -12.95
CA GLY A 44 -7.89 -12.05 -13.27
C GLY A 44 -9.13 -12.34 -12.42
N TYR A 45 -9.10 -11.97 -11.14
CA TYR A 45 -10.24 -12.05 -10.24
C TYR A 45 -11.39 -11.12 -10.69
N ILE A 46 -11.08 -9.85 -10.99
CA ILE A 46 -12.07 -8.90 -11.53
C ILE A 46 -12.72 -9.44 -12.81
N LYS A 47 -11.90 -9.95 -13.74
CA LYS A 47 -12.37 -10.55 -14.99
C LYS A 47 -13.30 -11.73 -14.75
N LEU A 48 -12.96 -12.62 -13.81
CA LEU A 48 -13.79 -13.76 -13.41
C LEU A 48 -15.15 -13.31 -12.87
N ILE A 49 -15.16 -12.36 -11.92
CA ILE A 49 -16.40 -11.85 -11.32
C ILE A 49 -17.30 -11.25 -12.39
N ASN A 50 -16.77 -10.35 -13.22
CA ASN A 50 -17.52 -9.72 -14.31
C ASN A 50 -18.00 -10.75 -15.36
N PHE A 51 -17.23 -11.80 -15.62
CA PHE A 51 -17.67 -12.90 -16.48
C PHE A 51 -18.87 -13.66 -15.90
N ILE A 52 -18.84 -13.99 -14.60
CA ILE A 52 -19.97 -14.61 -13.91
C ILE A 52 -21.21 -13.71 -14.01
N ARG A 53 -21.03 -12.41 -13.80
CA ARG A 53 -22.10 -11.39 -13.89
C ARG A 53 -22.66 -11.25 -15.30
N LEU A 54 -21.84 -11.38 -16.34
CA LEU A 54 -22.29 -11.14 -17.72
C LEU A 54 -22.89 -12.39 -18.38
N LYS A 55 -22.35 -13.57 -18.07
CA LYS A 55 -22.68 -14.83 -18.76
C LYS A 55 -23.58 -15.76 -17.95
N ASN A 56 -23.74 -15.53 -16.65
CA ASN A 56 -24.53 -16.34 -15.74
C ASN A 56 -24.30 -17.86 -15.93
N PRO A 57 -23.03 -18.33 -15.95
CA PRO A 57 -22.75 -19.74 -16.19
C PRO A 57 -23.31 -20.62 -15.07
N THR A 58 -23.49 -21.91 -15.37
CA THR A 58 -23.83 -22.92 -14.37
C THR A 58 -22.60 -23.25 -13.52
N VAL A 59 -22.82 -23.68 -12.28
CA VAL A 59 -21.74 -24.11 -11.37
C VAL A 59 -20.92 -25.25 -11.97
N GLU A 60 -21.59 -26.21 -12.60
CA GLU A 60 -20.97 -27.33 -13.32
C GLU A 60 -20.01 -26.85 -14.42
N TYR A 61 -20.45 -25.85 -15.20
CA TYR A 61 -19.62 -25.25 -16.23
C TYR A 61 -18.37 -24.62 -15.59
N MET A 62 -18.53 -23.80 -14.55
CA MET A 62 -17.39 -23.13 -13.89
C MET A 62 -16.36 -24.10 -13.32
N ASN A 63 -16.80 -25.21 -12.74
CA ASN A 63 -15.91 -26.23 -12.21
C ASN A 63 -15.16 -27.00 -13.32
N SER A 64 -15.77 -27.13 -14.50
CA SER A 64 -15.22 -27.85 -15.66
C SER A 64 -14.26 -27.05 -16.54
N ILE A 65 -14.05 -25.75 -16.26
CA ILE A 65 -13.18 -24.90 -17.07
C ILE A 65 -11.71 -25.29 -16.90
N TYR A 66 -11.02 -25.35 -18.02
CA TYR A 66 -9.57 -25.49 -18.17
C TYR A 66 -9.05 -24.43 -19.13
N ASN A 67 -7.73 -24.24 -19.19
CA ASN A 67 -7.12 -23.24 -20.05
C ASN A 67 -7.37 -23.54 -21.55
N PRO A 68 -7.68 -22.52 -22.37
CA PRO A 68 -7.76 -21.09 -22.05
C PRO A 68 -9.05 -20.69 -21.30
N VAL A 69 -8.93 -19.78 -20.34
CA VAL A 69 -10.07 -19.33 -19.54
C VAL A 69 -11.01 -18.42 -20.34
N PRO A 70 -12.33 -18.54 -20.20
CA PRO A 70 -13.29 -17.79 -21.02
C PRO A 70 -13.37 -16.29 -20.68
N TRP A 71 -12.78 -15.87 -19.55
CA TRP A 71 -12.72 -14.48 -19.09
C TRP A 71 -11.39 -13.78 -19.39
N GLU A 72 -10.57 -14.29 -20.30
CA GLU A 72 -9.25 -13.71 -20.62
C GLU A 72 -9.34 -12.29 -21.21
N LYS A 73 -10.43 -11.98 -21.92
CA LYS A 73 -10.62 -10.71 -22.65
C LYS A 73 -10.69 -9.50 -21.71
N ASP A 74 -10.13 -8.39 -22.17
CA ASP A 74 -10.13 -7.12 -21.43
C ASP A 74 -11.51 -6.46 -21.33
N GLU A 75 -12.49 -6.92 -22.11
CA GLU A 75 -13.89 -6.48 -21.98
C GLU A 75 -14.44 -6.77 -20.58
N TYR A 76 -13.91 -7.77 -19.88
CA TYR A 76 -14.30 -8.15 -18.51
C TYR A 76 -13.60 -7.34 -17.41
N LEU A 77 -12.71 -6.40 -17.75
CA LEU A 77 -12.17 -5.45 -16.75
C LEU A 77 -13.14 -4.33 -16.41
N LYS A 78 -14.16 -4.12 -17.26
CA LYS A 78 -15.16 -3.09 -17.03
C LYS A 78 -16.18 -3.62 -16.02
N PRO A 79 -16.42 -2.89 -14.90
CA PRO A 79 -17.39 -3.31 -13.91
C PRO A 79 -18.77 -3.43 -14.56
N VAL A 80 -19.42 -4.59 -14.41
CA VAL A 80 -20.80 -4.80 -14.87
C VAL A 80 -21.80 -4.07 -13.97
N LEU A 81 -21.41 -3.81 -12.71
CA LEU A 81 -22.18 -3.10 -11.69
C LEU A 81 -21.33 -1.96 -11.10
N GLU A 82 -21.89 -0.76 -10.97
CA GLU A 82 -21.17 0.48 -10.62
C GLU A 82 -20.59 0.45 -9.18
N ASP A 83 -21.30 -0.18 -8.23
CA ASP A 83 -20.88 -0.35 -6.82
C ASP A 83 -20.71 -1.83 -6.44
N ASP A 84 -19.96 -2.60 -7.22
CA ASP A 84 -19.78 -4.04 -6.95
C ASP A 84 -18.86 -4.28 -5.74
N LEU A 85 -19.46 -4.68 -4.62
CA LEU A 85 -18.76 -5.07 -3.39
C LEU A 85 -17.74 -6.20 -3.61
N LEU A 86 -17.97 -7.09 -4.58
CA LEU A 86 -17.03 -8.16 -4.90
C LEU A 86 -15.78 -7.61 -5.57
N LEU A 87 -15.89 -6.55 -6.38
CA LEU A 87 -14.72 -5.94 -7.02
C LEU A 87 -13.88 -5.10 -6.05
N GLN A 88 -14.46 -4.71 -4.92
CA GLN A 88 -13.77 -4.00 -3.84
C GLN A 88 -13.07 -4.95 -2.85
N PHE A 89 -13.35 -6.24 -2.94
CA PHE A 89 -12.72 -7.24 -2.09
C PHE A 89 -11.23 -7.38 -2.44
N ASP A 90 -10.37 -7.37 -1.42
CA ASP A 90 -8.94 -7.55 -1.61
C ASP A 90 -8.62 -9.04 -1.82
N VAL A 91 -8.40 -9.42 -3.07
CA VAL A 91 -8.06 -10.81 -3.41
C VAL A 91 -6.67 -11.21 -2.90
N GLU A 92 -5.80 -10.27 -2.55
CA GLU A 92 -4.49 -10.58 -1.97
C GLU A 92 -4.62 -11.28 -0.60
N ASP A 93 -5.71 -11.03 0.14
CA ASP A 93 -6.02 -11.74 1.38
C ASP A 93 -6.29 -13.23 1.16
N LEU A 94 -6.67 -13.65 -0.05
CA LEU A 94 -6.85 -15.07 -0.40
C LEU A 94 -5.52 -15.75 -0.72
N TYR A 95 -4.50 -14.97 -1.10
CA TYR A 95 -3.16 -15.46 -1.32
C TYR A 95 -2.41 -15.55 0.01
N GLU A 96 -2.71 -16.58 0.82
CA GLU A 96 -1.79 -16.92 1.90
C GLU A 96 -0.41 -17.21 1.29
N PRO A 97 0.64 -16.45 1.64
CA PRO A 97 1.96 -16.67 1.09
C PRO A 97 2.47 -18.04 1.54
N VAL A 98 2.75 -18.91 0.57
CA VAL A 98 3.62 -20.08 0.73
C VAL A 98 5.05 -19.57 0.96
N SER A 99 5.28 -18.88 2.07
CA SER A 99 6.55 -18.54 2.73
C SER A 99 6.34 -17.60 3.93
N THR A 100 5.29 -17.82 4.74
CA THR A 100 5.33 -17.50 6.17
C THR A 100 4.57 -18.58 6.93
N PRO A 101 5.17 -19.27 7.92
CA PRO A 101 4.49 -20.30 8.68
C PRO A 101 3.54 -19.67 9.70
N PHE A 102 2.38 -19.23 9.23
CA PHE A 102 1.21 -18.92 10.05
C PHE A 102 -0.04 -19.40 9.32
N SER A 103 -0.38 -20.66 9.55
CA SER A 103 -1.72 -21.16 9.32
C SER A 103 -2.09 -21.99 10.55
N TYR A 104 -3.27 -21.71 11.11
CA TYR A 104 -3.88 -22.52 12.16
C TYR A 104 -4.64 -23.69 11.53
N PRO A 105 -4.43 -24.91 12.01
CA PRO A 105 -5.45 -25.94 12.10
C PRO A 105 -5.90 -26.17 13.55
N ASN A 106 -7.15 -26.58 13.71
CA ASN A 106 -7.64 -27.30 14.89
C ASN A 106 -7.39 -28.80 14.60
N GLY A 107 -7.02 -29.69 15.52
CA GLY A 107 -6.79 -29.62 16.95
C GLY A 107 -6.36 -31.01 17.46
N LEU A 108 -5.78 -31.00 18.66
CA LEU A 108 -5.37 -32.12 19.54
C LEU A 108 -3.89 -32.55 19.53
N SER A 109 -3.13 -32.41 18.45
CA SER A 109 -1.66 -32.68 18.47
C SER A 109 -0.79 -31.42 18.50
N GLU A 110 -1.42 -30.25 18.49
CA GLU A 110 -0.79 -28.99 18.08
C GLU A 110 -0.51 -28.02 19.24
N SER A 111 -1.11 -28.26 20.40
CA SER A 111 -0.96 -27.40 21.60
C SER A 111 0.49 -27.30 22.08
N THR A 112 1.25 -28.40 22.00
CA THR A 112 2.68 -28.38 22.36
C THR A 112 3.51 -27.60 21.32
N SER A 113 3.21 -27.77 20.03
CA SER A 113 3.92 -27.07 18.94
C SER A 113 3.65 -25.57 18.93
N ILE A 114 2.40 -25.16 19.23
CA ILE A 114 2.03 -23.74 19.33
C ILE A 114 2.71 -23.08 20.54
N VAL A 115 2.77 -23.75 21.68
CA VAL A 115 3.46 -23.24 22.88
C VAL A 115 4.96 -23.07 22.63
N GLU A 116 5.60 -24.01 21.93
CA GLU A 116 7.01 -23.89 21.56
C GLU A 116 7.26 -22.75 20.57
N LYS A 117 6.38 -22.58 19.56
CA LYS A 117 6.44 -21.45 18.63
C LYS A 117 6.25 -20.11 19.36
N LEU A 118 5.29 -20.02 20.28
CA LEU A 118 5.05 -18.81 21.07
C LEU A 118 6.26 -18.45 21.92
N LYS A 119 6.87 -19.43 22.60
CA LYS A 119 8.11 -19.20 23.38
C LYS A 119 9.27 -18.73 22.51
N HIS A 120 9.42 -19.31 21.32
CA HIS A 120 10.47 -18.89 20.39
C HIS A 120 10.24 -17.45 19.89
N MET A 121 9.00 -17.10 19.57
CA MET A 121 8.64 -15.74 19.15
C MET A 121 8.81 -14.73 20.28
N GLU A 122 8.41 -15.09 21.50
CA GLU A 122 8.60 -14.27 22.70
C GLU A 122 10.09 -14.02 22.95
N ALA A 123 10.92 -15.06 22.88
CA ALA A 123 12.37 -14.93 23.01
C ALA A 123 12.98 -14.03 21.93
N ARG A 124 12.51 -14.13 20.68
CA ARG A 124 12.92 -13.26 19.57
C ARG A 124 12.49 -11.81 19.80
N ALA A 125 11.27 -11.59 20.28
CA ALA A 125 10.73 -10.27 20.58
C ALA A 125 11.54 -9.60 21.70
N LEU A 126 11.78 -10.31 22.81
CA LEU A 126 12.61 -9.82 23.92
C LEU A 126 14.04 -9.49 23.47
N SER A 127 14.63 -10.31 22.60
CA SER A 127 15.96 -10.03 22.02
C SER A 127 15.96 -8.77 21.15
N ALA A 128 14.91 -8.58 20.33
CA ALA A 128 14.76 -7.39 19.50
C ALA A 128 14.53 -6.12 20.33
N GLU A 129 13.71 -6.19 21.38
CA GLU A 129 13.51 -5.09 22.33
C GLU A 129 14.82 -4.70 23.02
N ALA A 130 15.61 -5.68 23.46
CA ALA A 130 16.93 -5.42 24.05
C ALA A 130 17.93 -4.82 23.03
N ALA A 131 17.85 -5.19 21.76
CA ALA A 131 18.65 -4.57 20.70
C ALA A 131 18.22 -3.11 20.44
N LEU A 132 16.91 -2.84 20.42
CA LEU A 132 16.38 -1.48 20.26
C LEU A 132 16.71 -0.59 21.46
N ALA A 133 16.68 -1.12 22.68
CA ALA A 133 17.07 -0.39 23.88
C ALA A 133 18.54 0.05 23.81
N ARG A 134 19.44 -0.87 23.42
CA ARG A 134 20.87 -0.56 23.21
C ARG A 134 21.08 0.48 22.12
N ALA A 135 20.42 0.32 20.96
CA ALA A 135 20.51 1.28 19.87
C ALA A 135 20.03 2.68 20.28
N ARG A 136 18.96 2.77 21.08
CA ARG A 136 18.47 4.04 21.63
C ARG A 136 19.47 4.69 22.58
N GLU A 137 20.11 3.91 23.45
CA GLU A 137 21.16 4.41 24.34
C GLU A 137 22.38 4.92 23.55
N ASP A 138 22.79 4.20 22.51
CA ASP A 138 23.90 4.60 21.63
C ASP A 138 23.57 5.89 20.88
N LEU A 139 22.33 6.05 20.39
CA LEU A 139 21.87 7.29 19.76
C LEU A 139 21.85 8.45 20.76
N GLN A 140 21.44 8.23 22.02
CA GLN A 140 21.49 9.26 23.05
C GLN A 140 22.92 9.67 23.39
N LYS A 141 23.85 8.70 23.49
CA LYS A 141 25.29 8.98 23.67
C LYS A 141 25.85 9.76 22.49
N MET A 142 25.55 9.35 21.26
CA MET A 142 25.99 10.05 20.05
C MET A 142 25.46 11.49 20.01
N LYS A 143 24.18 11.69 20.38
CA LYS A 143 23.58 13.01 20.52
C LYS A 143 24.32 13.85 21.55
N GLN A 144 24.63 13.30 22.73
CA GLN A 144 25.35 14.02 23.77
C GLN A 144 26.77 14.38 23.32
N PHE A 145 27.50 13.44 22.71
CA PHE A 145 28.83 13.71 22.15
C PHE A 145 28.80 14.79 21.07
N ALA A 146 27.80 14.77 20.19
CA ALA A 146 27.62 15.81 19.18
C ALA A 146 27.30 17.17 19.81
N GLN A 147 26.44 17.20 20.84
CA GLN A 147 26.13 18.42 21.59
C GLN A 147 27.37 18.97 22.31
N ASP A 148 28.13 18.12 22.99
CA ASP A 148 29.36 18.52 23.69
C ASP A 148 30.44 19.00 22.71
N PHE A 149 30.55 18.37 21.53
CA PHE A 149 31.48 18.82 20.48
C PHE A 149 31.07 20.19 19.90
N VAL A 150 29.79 20.45 19.70
CA VAL A 150 29.30 21.73 19.18
C VAL A 150 29.35 22.83 20.24
N MET A 151 29.11 22.51 21.52
CA MET A 151 29.03 23.49 22.62
C MET A 151 30.37 23.78 23.32
N ASN A 152 31.37 22.90 23.20
CA ASN A 152 32.69 23.07 23.83
C ASN A 152 33.77 23.58 22.85
N VAL A 153 33.40 23.83 21.59
CA VAL A 153 34.19 24.62 20.65
C VAL A 153 33.94 26.08 20.98
N ASP A 154 34.78 26.65 21.84
CA ASP A 154 34.92 28.09 22.06
C ASP A 154 35.32 28.78 20.74
N VAL A 155 34.35 28.99 19.84
CA VAL A 155 34.52 29.78 18.63
C VAL A 155 33.68 31.04 18.78
N ARG A 156 34.40 32.09 19.10
CA ARG A 156 34.02 33.51 19.09
C ARG A 156 33.63 34.01 17.68
N THR A 157 33.03 33.21 16.80
CA THR A 157 32.63 33.63 15.45
C THR A 157 31.55 32.72 14.87
N CYS A 158 30.52 33.33 14.26
CA CYS A 158 29.35 32.70 13.62
C CYS A 158 28.20 32.30 14.55
N SER A 159 27.46 33.33 14.99
CA SER A 159 26.03 33.20 15.29
C SER A 159 25.31 32.89 13.97
N SER A 160 24.89 31.63 13.73
CA SER A 160 23.80 31.22 12.80
C SER A 160 23.66 29.69 12.71
N THR A 161 23.46 28.99 13.82
CA THR A 161 22.87 27.65 13.80
C THR A 161 22.00 27.48 15.05
N THR A 162 20.90 28.20 15.10
CA THR A 162 19.86 27.96 16.11
C THR A 162 19.22 26.61 15.82
N ALA A 163 19.13 25.80 16.87
CA ALA A 163 18.70 24.41 16.84
C ALA A 163 17.27 24.25 16.31
N ILE A 164 17.07 23.20 15.50
CA ILE A 164 15.79 22.73 14.92
C ILE A 164 14.81 22.23 16.01
N ALA A 165 15.16 22.32 17.29
CA ALA A 165 14.45 21.65 18.37
C ALA A 165 13.26 22.43 18.96
N ASP A 166 13.04 23.70 18.59
CA ASP A 166 12.07 24.55 19.29
C ASP A 166 11.33 25.56 18.38
N LEU A 167 10.92 25.15 17.19
CA LEU A 167 10.04 25.98 16.36
C LEU A 167 8.60 25.48 16.49
N GLN A 168 7.77 26.28 17.17
CA GLN A 168 6.33 26.31 16.95
C GLN A 168 6.12 26.57 15.45
N GLU A 169 5.49 25.63 14.76
CA GLU A 169 5.33 25.66 13.31
C GLU A 169 4.34 26.77 12.91
N ASP A 170 4.85 27.97 12.69
CA ASP A 170 4.26 28.87 11.70
C ASP A 170 4.59 28.24 10.34
N GLU A 171 3.59 27.66 9.69
CA GLU A 171 3.66 26.87 8.43
C GLU A 171 4.51 27.56 7.34
N ASP A 172 4.56 28.91 7.37
CA ASP A 172 5.35 29.75 6.49
C ASP A 172 6.87 29.62 6.69
N GLY A 173 7.34 29.36 7.91
CA GLY A 173 8.77 29.27 8.22
C GLY A 173 9.47 28.08 7.54
N VAL A 174 8.76 26.95 7.45
CA VAL A 174 9.23 25.76 6.74
C VAL A 174 9.24 26.00 5.23
N TYR A 175 8.22 26.69 4.70
CA TYR A 175 8.17 27.08 3.29
C TYR A 175 9.36 27.99 2.91
N PHE A 176 9.60 29.09 3.64
CA PHE A 176 10.71 30.00 3.32
C PHE A 176 12.09 29.37 3.52
N SER A 177 12.27 28.56 4.56
CA SER A 177 13.55 27.86 4.80
C SER A 177 13.85 26.82 3.71
N SER A 178 12.84 26.18 3.14
CA SER A 178 13.02 25.24 2.02
C SER A 178 13.64 25.93 0.80
N TYR A 179 13.26 27.18 0.50
CA TYR A 179 13.84 27.97 -0.60
C TYR A 179 15.19 28.61 -0.27
N GLY A 180 15.55 28.76 1.01
CA GLY A 180 16.81 29.37 1.43
C GLY A 180 18.06 28.54 1.14
N HIS A 181 17.89 27.28 0.70
CA HIS A 181 19.01 26.41 0.34
C HIS A 181 19.59 26.78 -1.04
N TYR A 182 20.89 27.07 -1.08
CA TYR A 182 21.62 27.56 -2.28
C TYR A 182 21.36 26.75 -3.55
N GLY A 183 21.18 25.43 -3.44
CA GLY A 183 20.93 24.54 -4.58
C GLY A 183 19.67 24.88 -5.38
N ILE A 184 18.60 25.33 -4.72
CA ILE A 184 17.34 25.66 -5.42
C ILE A 184 17.50 26.96 -6.22
N HIS A 185 18.20 27.96 -5.66
CA HIS A 185 18.53 29.19 -6.38
C HIS A 185 19.45 28.93 -7.57
N GLU A 186 20.45 28.07 -7.41
CA GLU A 186 21.35 27.70 -8.49
C GLU A 186 20.62 27.00 -9.65
N GLU A 187 19.71 26.07 -9.35
CA GLU A 187 18.87 25.40 -10.35
C GLU A 187 18.00 26.41 -11.11
N MET A 188 17.35 27.32 -10.40
CA MET A 188 16.52 28.37 -11.00
C MET A 188 17.32 29.30 -11.92
N LEU A 189 18.55 29.66 -11.55
CA LEU A 189 19.42 30.54 -12.34
C LEU A 189 20.09 29.83 -13.53
N LYS A 190 20.28 28.51 -13.44
CA LYS A 190 20.82 27.69 -14.55
C LYS A 190 19.77 27.40 -15.63
N ASP A 191 18.48 27.51 -15.34
CA ASP A 191 17.42 27.37 -16.34
C ASP A 191 17.41 28.57 -17.30
N LYS A 192 18.18 28.44 -18.39
CA LYS A 192 18.35 29.46 -19.42
C LYS A 192 17.04 29.76 -20.16
N VAL A 193 16.27 28.75 -20.54
CA VAL A 193 15.02 28.97 -21.31
C VAL A 193 14.03 29.78 -20.48
N ARG A 194 13.86 29.43 -19.20
CA ARG A 194 13.01 30.16 -18.26
C ARG A 194 13.48 31.60 -18.06
N THR A 195 14.76 31.80 -17.75
CA THR A 195 15.31 33.14 -17.47
C THR A 195 15.30 34.05 -18.70
N GLU A 196 15.64 33.53 -19.88
CA GLU A 196 15.60 34.29 -21.13
C GLU A 196 14.16 34.62 -21.56
N SER A 197 13.20 33.73 -21.31
CA SER A 197 11.79 34.00 -21.63
C SER A 197 11.24 35.17 -20.81
N TYR A 198 11.51 35.21 -19.49
CA TYR A 198 11.13 36.35 -18.66
C TYR A 198 11.82 37.65 -19.08
N ARG A 199 13.14 37.58 -19.35
CA ARG A 199 13.94 38.71 -19.85
C ARG A 199 13.33 39.29 -21.14
N ASP A 200 13.08 38.43 -22.11
CA ASP A 200 12.57 38.81 -23.43
C ASP A 200 11.15 39.37 -23.32
N PHE A 201 10.30 38.79 -22.47
CA PHE A 201 8.96 39.30 -22.21
C PHE A 201 9.01 40.73 -21.66
N ILE A 202 9.84 40.98 -20.64
CA ILE A 202 9.96 42.30 -20.01
C ILE A 202 10.49 43.34 -21.01
N TYR A 203 11.55 43.02 -21.76
CA TYR A 203 12.15 43.99 -22.68
C TYR A 203 11.27 44.28 -23.90
N ARG A 204 10.61 43.26 -24.46
CA ARG A 204 9.76 43.44 -25.65
C ARG A 204 8.43 44.11 -25.31
N ASN A 205 7.98 44.02 -24.06
CA ASN A 205 6.72 44.58 -23.60
C ASN A 205 6.89 45.69 -22.55
N ALA A 206 7.93 46.53 -22.71
CA ALA A 206 8.20 47.62 -21.78
C ALA A 206 7.03 48.61 -21.59
N HIS A 207 6.09 48.65 -22.53
CA HIS A 207 4.89 49.50 -22.45
C HIS A 207 3.86 49.02 -21.42
N ILE A 208 3.88 47.75 -21.02
CA ILE A 208 2.98 47.18 -20.00
C ILE A 208 3.37 47.67 -18.59
N PHE A 209 4.63 48.09 -18.42
CA PHE A 209 5.21 48.50 -17.14
C PHE A 209 5.36 50.02 -17.01
N LYS A 210 4.73 50.79 -17.89
CA LYS A 210 4.70 52.25 -17.82
C LYS A 210 3.30 52.68 -17.38
N ASP A 211 3.21 53.30 -16.22
CA ASP A 211 2.01 54.02 -15.75
C ASP A 211 1.74 55.28 -16.60
#